data_AF-A0A7U8AQK2-F1
#
_entry.id   AF-A0A7U8AQK2-F1
#
_cell.length_a   1.000
_cell.length_b   1.000
_cell.length_c   1.000
_cell.angle_alpha   90.00
_cell.angle_beta   90.00
_cell.angle_gamma   90.00
#
_symmetry.space_group_name_H-M   'P 1'
#
loop_
_entity.id
_entity.type
_entity.pdbx_description
1 polymer ?
#
loop_
_entity_poly.entity_id
_entity_poly.type
_entity_poly.pdbx_seq_one_letter_code
_entity_poly.pdbx_strand_id
1 'polypeptide(L)'
;MRNWSLGAKIVAIAIITVVLILSILSVLIINRSTTILNTQIENTLTASVHRYGNQAEASIKSLFVSTIGTQRTLNNLIHEGAINPKRIENILGEAIDASSNIAYGYYYLQDGTMYKNIGVDPKYFTNNNEFMVLMRDTDTNNAGGM
;
A
#
# COMPACT_ATOMS: atom_id res chain seq x y z
N MET A 1 24.58 69.72 14.54
CA MET A 1 25.10 68.59 13.72
C MET A 1 26.43 68.17 14.32
N ARG A 2 26.52 66.97 14.93
CA ARG A 2 27.74 66.50 15.59
C ARG A 2 28.80 66.24 14.51
N ASN A 3 29.94 66.93 14.55
CA ASN A 3 31.04 66.72 13.61
C ASN A 3 31.82 65.48 14.05
N TRP A 4 31.74 64.41 13.28
CA TRP A 4 32.46 63.17 13.59
C TRP A 4 33.94 63.33 13.24
N SER A 5 34.82 62.78 14.10
CA SER A 5 36.25 62.71 13.81
C SER A 5 36.49 61.87 12.55
N LEU A 6 37.56 62.19 11.81
CA LEU A 6 37.86 61.54 10.53
C LEU A 6 37.90 60.00 10.65
N GLY A 7 38.50 59.49 11.74
CA GLY A 7 38.56 58.05 12.03
C GLY A 7 37.20 57.39 12.21
N ALA A 8 36.25 58.06 12.88
CA ALA A 8 34.90 57.53 13.07
C ALA A 8 34.12 57.41 11.74
N LYS A 9 34.35 58.32 10.78
CA LYS A 9 33.74 58.24 9.45
C LYS A 9 34.28 57.07 8.64
N ILE A 10 35.59 56.84 8.69
CA ILE A 10 36.24 55.72 7.98
C ILE A 10 35.75 54.37 8.53
N VAL A 11 35.68 54.23 9.85
CA VAL A 11 35.16 53.01 10.49
C VAL A 11 33.69 52.79 10.13
N ALA A 12 32.87 53.84 10.13
CA ALA A 12 31.46 53.72 9.74
C ALA A 12 31.28 53.26 8.28
N ILE A 13 32.08 53.79 7.34
CA ILE A 13 32.06 53.36 5.94
C ILE A 13 32.45 51.88 5.83
N ALA A 14 33.52 51.46 6.52
CA ALA A 14 33.95 50.07 6.51
C ALA A 14 32.86 49.12 7.02
N ILE A 15 32.18 49.47 8.12
CA ILE A 15 31.07 48.69 8.66
C ILE A 15 29.93 48.58 7.65
N ILE A 16 29.53 49.70 7.02
CA ILE A 16 28.46 49.71 6.02
C ILE A 16 28.82 48.81 4.82
N THR A 17 30.06 48.86 4.35
CA THR A 17 30.53 48.02 3.25
C THR A 17 30.47 46.54 3.60
N VAL A 18 30.91 46.16 4.81
CA VAL A 18 30.83 44.76 5.27
C VAL A 18 29.39 44.29 5.35
N VAL A 19 28.50 45.11 5.93
CA VAL A 19 27.06 44.78 6.04
C VAL A 19 26.43 44.60 4.66
N LEU A 20 26.76 45.45 3.68
CA LEU A 20 26.26 45.32 2.31
C LEU A 20 26.70 44.01 1.66
N ILE A 21 27.98 43.66 1.77
CA ILE A 21 28.53 42.42 1.20
C ILE A 21 27.87 41.20 1.82
N LEU A 22 27.74 41.17 3.15
CA LEU A 22 27.09 40.06 3.87
C LEU A 22 25.61 39.95 3.51
N SER A 23 24.92 41.07 3.29
CA SER A 23 23.51 41.08 2.89
C SER A 23 23.34 40.46 1.49
N ILE A 24 24.19 40.83 0.53
CA ILE A 24 24.15 40.28 -0.83
C ILE A 24 24.46 38.77 -0.81
N LEU A 25 25.49 38.36 -0.07
CA LEU A 25 25.82 36.94 0.11
C LEU A 25 24.67 36.15 0.72
N SER A 26 24.01 36.71 1.75
CA SER A 26 22.86 36.08 2.40
C SER A 26 21.72 35.86 1.40
N VAL A 27 21.38 36.87 0.60
CA VAL A 27 20.34 36.75 -0.44
C VAL A 27 20.72 35.70 -1.48
N LEU A 28 21.98 35.65 -1.92
CA LEU A 28 22.45 34.63 -2.86
C LEU A 28 22.33 33.22 -2.29
N ILE A 29 22.75 33.02 -1.04
CA ILE A 29 22.66 31.73 -0.36
C ILE A 29 21.19 31.31 -0.19
N ILE A 30 20.32 32.22 0.25
CA ILE A 30 18.89 31.97 0.40
C ILE A 30 18.29 31.53 -0.94
N ASN A 31 18.56 32.27 -2.02
CA ASN A 31 18.02 31.95 -3.34
C ASN A 31 18.49 30.57 -3.84
N ARG A 32 19.79 30.28 -3.73
CA ARG A 32 20.34 28.98 -4.13
C ARG A 32 19.79 27.84 -3.28
N SER A 33 19.69 28.05 -1.96
CA SER A 33 19.15 27.05 -1.04
C SER A 33 17.68 26.76 -1.33
N THR A 34 16.88 27.80 -1.56
CA THR A 34 15.46 27.65 -1.93
C THR A 34 15.30 26.87 -3.24
N THR A 35 16.10 27.17 -4.26
CA THR A 35 16.05 26.40 -5.52
C THR A 35 16.39 24.93 -5.31
N ILE A 36 17.49 24.63 -4.60
CA ILE A 36 17.91 23.25 -4.33
C ILE A 36 16.85 22.51 -3.51
N LEU A 37 16.32 23.15 -2.46
CA LEU A 37 15.29 22.58 -1.61
C LEU A 37 14.01 22.29 -2.40
N ASN A 38 13.57 23.21 -3.26
CA ASN A 38 12.39 22.99 -4.09
C ASN A 38 12.57 21.79 -5.04
N THR A 39 13.71 21.69 -5.72
CA THR A 39 14.01 20.53 -6.57
C THR A 39 14.08 19.24 -5.77
N GLN A 40 14.66 19.27 -4.57
CA GLN A 40 14.73 18.08 -3.72
C GLN A 40 13.35 17.66 -3.21
N ILE A 41 12.49 18.62 -2.87
CA ILE A 41 11.10 18.39 -2.49
C ILE A 41 10.34 17.76 -3.65
N GLU A 42 10.42 18.32 -4.85
CA GLU A 42 9.75 17.80 -6.05
C GLU A 42 10.19 16.37 -6.37
N ASN A 43 11.51 16.12 -6.37
CA ASN A 43 12.05 14.78 -6.62
C ASN A 43 11.62 13.78 -5.55
N THR A 44 11.67 14.15 -4.28
CA THR A 44 11.27 13.28 -3.16
C THR A 44 9.78 12.98 -3.19
N LEU A 45 8.96 13.99 -3.47
CA LEU A 45 7.52 13.85 -3.59
C LEU A 45 7.16 12.93 -4.76
N THR A 46 7.74 13.18 -5.93
CA THR A 46 7.51 12.38 -7.14
C THR A 46 7.93 10.92 -6.92
N ALA A 47 9.13 10.69 -6.36
CA ALA A 47 9.60 9.35 -6.03
C ALA A 47 8.69 8.65 -5.00
N SER A 48 8.20 9.39 -4.00
CA SER A 48 7.28 8.84 -2.99
C SER A 48 5.94 8.44 -3.61
N VAL A 49 5.35 9.28 -4.46
CA VAL A 49 4.10 8.98 -5.18
C VAL A 49 4.27 7.73 -6.04
N HIS A 50 5.35 7.63 -6.82
CA HIS A 50 5.62 6.41 -7.59
C HIS A 50 5.81 5.19 -6.71
N ARG A 51 6.53 5.30 -5.60
CA ARG A 51 6.74 4.17 -4.68
C ARG A 51 5.43 3.67 -4.09
N TYR A 52 4.59 4.57 -3.58
CA TYR A 52 3.29 4.19 -3.02
C TYR A 52 2.33 3.66 -4.09
N GLY A 53 2.32 4.27 -5.28
CA GLY A 53 1.54 3.78 -6.43
C GLY A 53 1.95 2.36 -6.82
N ASN A 54 3.25 2.12 -6.97
CA ASN A 54 3.80 0.80 -7.31
C ASN A 54 3.49 -0.24 -6.22
N GLN A 55 3.57 0.14 -4.94
CA GLN A 55 3.25 -0.75 -3.83
C GLN A 55 1.76 -1.13 -3.82
N ALA A 56 0.87 -0.16 -4.05
CA ALA A 56 -0.57 -0.42 -4.15
C ALA A 56 -0.87 -1.31 -5.37
N GLU A 57 -0.28 -1.01 -6.53
CA GLU A 57 -0.44 -1.80 -7.75
C GLU A 57 0.04 -3.24 -7.56
N ALA A 58 1.22 -3.44 -6.96
CA ALA A 58 1.77 -4.76 -6.65
C ALA A 58 0.84 -5.55 -5.71
N SER A 59 0.32 -4.89 -4.68
CA SER A 59 -0.63 -5.50 -3.74
C SER A 59 -1.90 -5.95 -4.46
N ILE A 60 -2.51 -5.08 -5.28
CA ILE A 60 -3.70 -5.41 -6.08
C ILE A 60 -3.42 -6.55 -7.05
N LYS A 61 -2.30 -6.51 -7.78
CA LYS A 61 -1.92 -7.58 -8.71
C LYS A 61 -1.74 -8.92 -8.00
N SER A 62 -1.14 -8.93 -6.82
CA SER A 62 -0.99 -10.15 -6.01
C SER A 62 -2.35 -10.75 -5.63
N LEU A 63 -3.32 -9.91 -5.26
CA LEU A 63 -4.70 -10.34 -4.96
C LEU A 63 -5.34 -11.02 -6.18
N PHE A 64 -5.23 -10.40 -7.36
CA PHE A 64 -5.79 -10.98 -8.58
C PHE A 64 -5.12 -12.30 -8.97
N VAL A 65 -3.79 -12.38 -8.89
CA VAL A 65 -3.05 -13.62 -9.20
C VAL A 65 -3.47 -14.75 -8.27
N SER A 66 -3.54 -14.49 -6.96
CA SER A 66 -4.00 -15.48 -5.97
C SER A 66 -5.45 -15.90 -6.24
N THR A 67 -6.35 -14.94 -6.48
CA THR A 67 -7.77 -15.20 -6.76
C THR A 67 -7.96 -16.04 -8.03
N ILE A 68 -7.30 -15.66 -9.13
CA ILE A 68 -7.38 -16.37 -10.41
C ILE A 68 -6.80 -17.77 -10.29
N GLY A 69 -5.65 -17.92 -9.62
CA GLY A 69 -5.04 -19.23 -9.37
C GLY A 69 -5.97 -20.15 -8.58
N THR A 70 -6.53 -19.63 -7.49
CA THR A 70 -7.48 -20.34 -6.63
C THR A 70 -8.76 -20.71 -7.37
N GLN A 71 -9.33 -19.77 -8.12
CA GLN A 71 -10.51 -20.01 -8.97
C GLN A 71 -10.23 -21.13 -9.97
N ARG A 72 -9.07 -21.12 -10.65
CA ARG A 72 -8.72 -22.15 -11.63
C ARG A 72 -8.60 -23.52 -10.98
N THR A 73 -7.95 -23.61 -9.81
CA THR A 73 -7.85 -24.84 -9.03
C THR A 73 -9.21 -25.37 -8.62
N LEU A 74 -10.06 -24.53 -8.02
CA LEU A 74 -11.41 -24.93 -7.60
C LEU A 74 -12.28 -25.33 -8.79
N ASN A 75 -12.21 -24.58 -9.90
CA ASN A 75 -13.00 -24.87 -11.09
C ASN A 75 -12.61 -26.21 -11.73
N ASN A 76 -11.31 -26.52 -11.82
CA ASN A 76 -10.84 -27.81 -12.32
C ASN A 76 -11.33 -28.97 -11.43
N LEU A 77 -11.20 -28.82 -10.12
CA LEU A 77 -11.63 -29.85 -9.18
C LEU A 77 -13.14 -30.09 -9.20
N ILE A 78 -13.93 -29.03 -9.39
CA ILE A 78 -15.40 -29.11 -9.42
C ILE A 78 -15.91 -29.61 -10.77
N HIS A 79 -15.18 -29.36 -11.87
CA HIS A 79 -15.47 -29.99 -13.17
C HIS A 79 -15.38 -31.51 -13.11
N GLU A 80 -14.56 -32.07 -12.21
CA GLU A 80 -14.45 -33.52 -11.98
C GLU A 80 -15.57 -34.09 -11.08
N GLY A 81 -16.36 -33.23 -10.44
CA GLY A 81 -17.43 -33.62 -9.53
C GLY A 81 -17.44 -32.81 -8.23
N ALA A 82 -18.38 -33.13 -7.35
CA ALA A 82 -18.52 -32.43 -6.07
C ALA A 82 -17.31 -32.74 -5.20
N ILE A 83 -16.62 -31.72 -4.70
CA ILE A 83 -15.45 -31.90 -3.85
C ILE A 83 -15.79 -31.61 -2.40
N ASN A 84 -15.17 -32.34 -1.47
CA ASN A 84 -15.42 -32.15 -0.04
C ASN A 84 -15.29 -30.66 0.34
N PRO A 85 -16.29 -30.04 1.01
CA PRO A 85 -16.22 -28.65 1.46
C PRO A 85 -14.97 -28.35 2.29
N LYS A 86 -14.46 -29.33 3.06
CA LYS A 86 -13.20 -29.17 3.81
C LYS A 86 -11.99 -28.96 2.91
N ARG A 87 -12.00 -29.53 1.71
CA ARG A 87 -10.96 -29.29 0.70
C ARG A 87 -11.06 -27.88 0.13
N ILE A 88 -12.27 -27.35 -0.03
CA ILE A 88 -12.51 -25.95 -0.41
C ILE A 88 -12.02 -25.01 0.69
N GLU A 89 -12.34 -25.30 1.96
CA GLU A 89 -11.81 -24.55 3.12
C GLU A 89 -10.28 -24.51 3.11
N ASN A 90 -9.62 -25.64 2.91
CA ASN A 90 -8.15 -25.71 2.87
C ASN A 90 -7.57 -24.90 1.70
N ILE A 91 -8.12 -25.04 0.49
CA ILE A 91 -7.65 -24.30 -0.69
C ILE A 91 -7.83 -22.78 -0.51
N LEU A 92 -9.00 -22.36 -0.02
CA LEU A 92 -9.25 -20.94 0.28
C LEU A 92 -8.32 -20.46 1.39
N GLY A 93 -8.16 -21.27 2.44
CA GLY A 93 -7.30 -20.98 3.56
C GLY A 93 -5.83 -20.77 3.16
N GLU A 94 -5.28 -21.68 2.37
CA GLU A 94 -3.91 -21.57 1.82
C GLU A 94 -3.76 -20.33 0.93
N ALA A 95 -4.77 -19.98 0.14
CA ALA A 95 -4.73 -18.80 -0.73
C ALA A 95 -4.79 -17.48 0.04
N ILE A 96 -5.49 -17.48 1.17
CA ILE A 96 -5.58 -16.35 2.10
C ILE A 96 -4.26 -16.20 2.86
N ASP A 97 -3.77 -17.28 3.48
CA ASP A 97 -2.51 -17.29 4.26
C ASP A 97 -1.28 -16.95 3.41
N ALA A 98 -1.31 -17.27 2.11
CA ALA A 98 -0.27 -16.88 1.16
C ALA A 98 -0.13 -15.36 0.95
N SER A 99 -1.05 -14.54 1.47
CA SER A 99 -1.03 -13.09 1.31
C SER A 99 -1.45 -12.36 2.58
N SER A 100 -0.53 -11.58 3.15
CA SER A 100 -0.80 -10.66 4.27
C SER A 100 -1.82 -9.56 3.95
N ASN A 101 -2.26 -9.45 2.69
CA ASN A 101 -3.23 -8.46 2.23
C ASN A 101 -4.65 -9.04 2.09
N ILE A 102 -4.85 -10.33 2.35
CA ILE A 102 -6.16 -10.99 2.26
C ILE A 102 -6.64 -11.34 3.67
N ALA A 103 -7.71 -10.71 4.12
CA ALA A 103 -8.32 -11.04 5.41
C ALA A 103 -9.46 -12.07 5.30
N TYR A 104 -10.08 -12.15 4.11
CA TYR A 104 -11.24 -12.99 3.86
C TYR A 104 -11.20 -13.55 2.45
N GLY A 105 -11.69 -14.77 2.30
CA GLY A 105 -11.94 -15.39 1.00
C GLY A 105 -13.18 -16.24 1.09
N TYR A 106 -13.98 -16.24 0.03
CA TYR A 106 -15.18 -17.06 -0.03
C TYR A 106 -15.27 -17.78 -1.36
N TYR A 107 -15.92 -18.94 -1.31
CA TYR A 107 -16.39 -19.64 -2.48
C TYR A 107 -17.90 -19.70 -2.41
N TYR A 108 -18.56 -19.33 -3.49
CA TYR A 108 -20.02 -19.24 -3.56
C TYR A 108 -20.54 -19.88 -4.84
N LEU A 109 -21.53 -20.75 -4.69
CA LEU A 109 -22.28 -21.38 -5.77
C LEU A 109 -23.76 -21.11 -5.57
N GLN A 110 -24.34 -20.42 -6.55
CA GLN A 110 -25.77 -20.14 -6.56
C GLN A 110 -26.60 -21.43 -6.64
N ASP A 111 -26.18 -22.39 -7.47
CA ASP A 111 -26.80 -23.72 -7.52
C ASP A 111 -26.04 -24.70 -6.61
N GLY A 112 -26.54 -24.84 -5.37
CA GLY A 112 -26.01 -25.78 -4.38
C GLY A 112 -26.53 -27.21 -4.50
N THR A 113 -27.39 -27.52 -5.49
CA THR A 113 -28.08 -28.82 -5.56
C THR A 113 -27.12 -30.00 -5.62
N MET A 114 -26.01 -29.85 -6.33
CA MET A 114 -24.93 -30.84 -6.41
C MET A 114 -24.43 -31.28 -5.02
N TYR A 115 -24.17 -30.32 -4.14
CA TYR A 115 -23.69 -30.57 -2.77
C TYR A 115 -24.79 -31.06 -1.84
N LYS A 116 -26.02 -30.61 -2.07
CA LYS A 116 -27.19 -31.04 -1.29
C LYS A 116 -27.51 -32.51 -1.55
N ASN A 117 -27.41 -32.95 -2.80
CA ASN A 117 -27.69 -34.33 -3.22
C ASN A 117 -26.71 -35.35 -2.63
N ILE A 118 -25.50 -34.93 -2.27
CA ILE A 118 -24.49 -35.77 -1.61
C ILE A 118 -24.50 -35.64 -0.07
N GLY A 119 -25.47 -34.91 0.50
CA GLY A 119 -25.67 -34.82 1.95
C GLY A 119 -24.63 -33.98 2.69
N VAL A 120 -24.09 -32.93 2.06
CA VAL A 120 -23.21 -31.97 2.73
C VAL A 120 -23.95 -31.27 3.90
N ASP A 121 -23.20 -30.99 4.97
CA ASP A 121 -23.67 -30.31 6.18
C ASP A 121 -24.43 -29.00 5.84
N PRO A 122 -25.66 -28.80 6.37
CA PRO A 122 -26.43 -27.57 6.20
C PRO A 122 -25.68 -26.27 6.53
N LYS A 123 -24.63 -26.31 7.37
CA LYS A 123 -23.83 -25.12 7.71
C LYS A 123 -23.18 -24.44 6.49
N TYR A 124 -22.99 -25.18 5.40
CA TYR A 124 -22.42 -24.65 4.15
C TYR A 124 -23.48 -24.09 3.20
N PHE A 125 -24.74 -24.03 3.62
CA PHE A 125 -25.82 -23.54 2.78
C PHE A 125 -26.40 -22.23 3.32
N THR A 126 -26.70 -21.31 2.42
CA THR A 126 -27.50 -20.13 2.74
C THR A 126 -28.96 -20.53 2.96
N ASN A 127 -29.76 -19.61 3.50
CA ASN A 127 -31.22 -19.80 3.65
C ASN A 127 -31.92 -20.10 2.31
N ASN A 128 -31.30 -19.76 1.18
CA ASN A 128 -31.83 -19.97 -0.17
C ASN A 128 -31.36 -21.31 -0.81
N ASN A 129 -30.71 -22.20 -0.04
CA ASN A 129 -30.03 -23.41 -0.54
C ASN A 129 -28.85 -23.15 -1.50
N GLU A 130 -28.23 -21.98 -1.44
CA GLU A 130 -26.99 -21.70 -2.18
C GLU A 130 -25.82 -22.25 -1.37
N PHE A 131 -24.77 -22.75 -2.02
CA PHE A 131 -23.60 -23.31 -1.34
C PHE A 131 -22.53 -22.23 -1.12
N MET A 132 -22.04 -22.08 0.10
CA MET A 132 -21.02 -21.09 0.45
C MET A 132 -20.00 -21.65 1.45
N VAL A 133 -18.72 -21.37 1.18
CA VAL A 133 -17.62 -21.56 2.13
C VAL A 133 -16.99 -20.19 2.34
N LEU A 134 -16.89 -19.76 3.61
CA LEU A 134 -16.25 -18.52 3.99
C LEU A 134 -15.06 -18.83 4.89
N MET A 135 -13.90 -18.32 4.50
CA MET A 135 -12.67 -18.39 5.28
C MET A 135 -12.25 -16.99 5.70
N ARG A 136 -11.77 -16.88 6.93
CA ARG A 136 -11.25 -15.66 7.53
C ARG A 136 -9.86 -15.96 8.07
N ASP A 137 -8.92 -15.08 7.79
CA ASP A 137 -7.64 -15.06 8.48
C ASP A 137 -7.80 -14.36 9.85
N THR A 138 -7.42 -15.06 10.91
CA THR A 138 -7.44 -14.52 12.27
C THR A 138 -6.11 -13.92 12.72
N ASP A 139 -5.03 -14.10 11.96
CA ASP A 139 -3.70 -13.53 12.23
C ASP A 139 -3.03 -12.98 10.96
N THR A 140 -3.65 -11.95 10.38
CA THR A 140 -3.18 -11.27 9.15
C THR A 140 -1.77 -10.65 9.26
N ASN A 141 -1.16 -10.65 10.45
CA ASN A 141 0.18 -10.09 10.68
C ASN A 141 1.29 -11.16 10.70
N ASN A 142 0.96 -12.46 10.73
CA ASN A 142 1.93 -13.55 10.75
C ASN A 142 1.66 -14.55 9.62
N ALA A 143 2.50 -14.55 8.58
CA ALA A 143 2.41 -15.54 7.52
C ALA A 143 2.64 -16.96 8.09
N GLY A 144 1.71 -17.89 7.82
CA GLY A 144 1.78 -19.29 8.28
C GLY A 144 0.99 -19.60 9.56
N GLY A 145 0.23 -18.64 10.09
CA GLY A 145 -0.67 -18.83 11.22
C GLY A 145 -2.07 -18.38 10.86
N MET A 146 -3.02 -19.30 10.80
CA MET A 146 -4.44 -18.94 10.94
C MET A 146 -4.77 -18.66 12.39
#